data_AF-A0A8D7ANQ1-F1
#
_entry.id   AF-A0A8D7ANQ1-F1
#
_cell.length_a   1.000
_cell.length_b   1.000
_cell.length_c   1.000
_cell.angle_alpha   90.00
_cell.angle_beta   90.00
_cell.angle_gamma   90.00
#
_symmetry.space_group_name_H-M   'P 1'
#
loop_
_entity.id
_entity.type
_entity.pdbx_description
1 polymer ?
#
loop_
_entity_poly.entity_id
_entity_poly.type
_entity_poly.pdbx_seq_one_letter_code
_entity_poly.pdbx_strand_id
1 'polypeptide(L)'
;MGTPWTLFDPYLLLFSLVLVAVFGVAAFFLEHMRRIGCKHSLERTASSDDFFEDPNSLKKVRCPSVFDQAEKYISLIIPAFNEEHRLPGAFAETINYLQKRSASDKSFSYEVLIVDDGSSDRTSNVAFDFVRKYKIENVRVLILGRNHGKGEAIRKGMLHSRGELLLMLDADGATKITDLEKLECQVICTLAEKVKELNPDDQSLKLSDIEVAAFGSRAHLEKQALATRKWYRNLLMKGFHLVVLLTAGPGIRDTQCGFKMFTRTAARRLFTNMRLKRWCFDVELVYLCKHLSIPMIEVSVNWSEIPGSKVRLTSIIHMLFELILIRLGYGLGIWKIHT
;
A
#
# COMPACT_ATOMS: atom_id res chain seq x y z
N MET A 1 62.85 -37.91 -18.43
CA MET A 1 62.34 -36.57 -18.78
C MET A 1 60.82 -36.63 -18.74
N GLY A 2 60.20 -36.17 -17.65
CA GLY A 2 58.74 -36.10 -17.51
C GLY A 2 58.40 -34.68 -17.05
N THR A 3 57.70 -33.92 -17.89
CA THR A 3 57.31 -32.54 -17.63
C THR A 3 56.16 -32.47 -16.61
N PRO A 4 56.28 -31.74 -15.49
CA PRO A 4 55.26 -31.64 -14.46
C PRO A 4 54.30 -30.47 -14.72
N TRP A 5 53.66 -30.43 -15.90
CA TRP A 5 52.76 -29.34 -16.26
C TRP A 5 51.50 -29.86 -16.97
N THR A 6 50.63 -30.54 -16.22
CA THR A 6 49.23 -30.77 -16.61
C THR A 6 48.33 -30.59 -15.40
N LEU A 7 48.39 -29.42 -14.75
CA LEU A 7 47.60 -29.11 -13.54
C LEU A 7 46.84 -27.78 -13.64
N PHE A 8 46.39 -27.42 -14.84
CA PHE A 8 45.33 -26.41 -14.98
C PHE A 8 44.21 -27.01 -15.82
N ASP A 9 43.23 -27.58 -15.15
CA ASP A 9 41.97 -27.96 -15.77
C ASP A 9 41.13 -26.67 -15.96
N PRO A 10 40.97 -26.16 -17.20
CA PRO A 10 40.22 -24.95 -17.46
C PRO A 10 38.74 -25.07 -17.05
N TYR A 11 38.20 -26.30 -16.99
CA TYR A 11 36.83 -26.54 -16.54
C TYR A 11 36.69 -26.37 -15.02
N LEU A 12 37.70 -26.77 -14.24
CA LEU A 12 37.72 -26.55 -12.79
C LEU A 12 37.82 -25.06 -12.45
N LEU A 13 38.64 -24.31 -13.18
CA LEU A 13 38.74 -22.86 -13.04
C LEU A 13 37.41 -22.18 -13.39
N LEU A 14 36.81 -22.53 -14.54
CA LEU A 14 35.50 -22.00 -14.94
C LEU A 14 34.41 -22.32 -13.92
N PHE A 15 34.35 -23.56 -13.43
CA PHE A 15 33.40 -23.98 -12.41
C PHE A 15 33.56 -23.20 -11.11
N SER A 16 34.81 -22.99 -10.66
CA SER A 16 35.09 -22.19 -9.47
C SER A 16 34.68 -20.73 -9.64
N LEU A 17 34.91 -20.12 -10.82
CA LEU A 17 34.48 -18.77 -11.14
C LEU A 17 32.95 -18.63 -11.15
N VAL A 18 32.25 -19.62 -11.71
CA VAL A 18 30.78 -19.67 -11.70
C VAL A 18 30.26 -19.78 -10.26
N LEU A 19 30.85 -20.65 -9.42
CA LEU A 19 30.46 -20.77 -8.01
C LEU A 19 30.68 -19.46 -7.24
N VAL A 20 31.84 -18.82 -7.40
CA VAL A 20 32.14 -17.53 -6.75
C VAL A 20 31.15 -16.46 -7.22
N ALA A 21 30.81 -16.42 -8.51
CA ALA A 21 29.81 -15.50 -9.03
C ALA A 21 28.42 -15.77 -8.44
N VAL A 22 27.99 -17.03 -8.37
CA VAL A 22 26.70 -17.42 -7.79
C VAL A 22 26.62 -17.06 -6.30
N PHE A 23 27.64 -17.42 -5.51
CA PHE A 23 27.69 -17.07 -4.09
C PHE A 23 27.82 -15.56 -3.86
N GLY A 24 28.58 -14.86 -4.71
CA GLY A 24 28.69 -13.40 -4.66
C GLY A 24 27.35 -12.71 -4.93
N VAL A 25 26.62 -13.14 -5.95
CA VAL A 25 25.26 -12.65 -6.24
C VAL A 25 24.30 -12.98 -5.10
N ALA A 26 24.34 -14.20 -4.57
CA ALA A 26 23.50 -14.60 -3.44
C ALA A 26 23.79 -13.77 -2.18
N ALA A 27 25.07 -13.54 -1.86
CA ALA A 27 25.49 -12.73 -0.72
C ALA A 27 25.09 -11.27 -0.89
N PHE A 28 25.28 -10.69 -2.08
CA PHE A 28 24.81 -9.34 -2.40
C PHE A 28 23.28 -9.23 -2.23
N PHE A 29 22.54 -10.22 -2.71
CA PHE A 29 21.09 -10.25 -2.61
C PHE A 29 20.60 -10.39 -1.15
N LEU A 30 21.23 -11.27 -0.36
CA LEU A 30 20.96 -11.41 1.08
C LEU A 30 21.26 -10.11 1.84
N GLU A 31 22.39 -9.47 1.58
CA GLU A 31 22.75 -8.19 2.18
C GLU A 31 21.78 -7.09 1.76
N HIS A 32 21.34 -7.08 0.50
CA HIS A 32 20.31 -6.17 0.02
C HIS A 32 18.99 -6.35 0.80
N MET A 33 18.52 -7.59 0.96
CA MET A 33 17.33 -7.91 1.77
C MET A 33 17.50 -7.47 3.24
N ARG A 34 18.66 -7.76 3.84
CA ARG A 34 18.97 -7.38 5.22
C ARG A 34 18.95 -5.85 5.39
N ARG A 35 19.52 -5.11 4.44
CA ARG A 35 19.51 -3.63 4.44
C ARG A 35 18.09 -3.06 4.37
N ILE A 36 17.21 -3.65 3.55
CA ILE A 36 15.79 -3.27 3.52
C ILE A 36 15.17 -3.46 4.91
N GLY A 37 15.40 -4.62 5.53
CA GLY A 37 14.91 -4.94 6.87
C GLY A 37 15.45 -4.02 7.98
N CYS A 38 16.72 -3.62 7.93
CA CYS A 38 17.33 -2.70 8.90
C CYS A 38 16.85 -1.25 8.74
N LYS A 39 16.73 -0.73 7.51
CA LYS A 39 16.29 0.66 7.24
C LYS A 39 14.89 0.93 7.77
N HIS A 40 13.90 0.15 7.32
CA HIS A 40 13.23 -0.75 8.24
C HIS A 40 12.95 -0.29 9.67
N SER A 41 13.58 -1.03 10.57
CA SER A 41 13.56 -0.82 12.01
C SER A 41 13.92 0.61 12.42
N LEU A 42 14.84 1.28 11.71
CA LEU A 42 15.23 2.67 12.02
C LEU A 42 14.13 3.67 11.70
N GLU A 43 13.47 3.53 10.54
CA GLU A 43 12.36 4.40 10.12
C GLU A 43 11.12 4.23 11.01
N ARG A 44 10.94 3.06 11.63
CA ARG A 44 9.91 2.83 12.65
C ARG A 44 10.17 3.65 13.92
N THR A 45 11.42 3.81 14.32
CA THR A 45 11.80 4.60 15.50
C THR A 45 11.76 6.10 15.20
N ALA A 46 12.07 6.51 13.96
CA ALA A 46 12.13 7.91 13.56
C ALA A 46 10.76 8.56 13.24
N SER A 47 9.69 7.78 13.02
CA SER A 47 8.37 8.33 12.65
C SER A 47 7.66 9.12 13.75
N SER A 48 8.25 9.26 14.95
CA SER A 48 7.66 10.05 16.05
C SER A 48 7.77 11.57 15.85
N ASP A 49 8.64 12.00 14.92
CA ASP A 49 9.08 13.40 14.78
C ASP A 49 8.75 13.99 13.39
N ASP A 50 7.89 13.34 12.60
CA ASP A 50 7.42 13.89 11.32
C ASP A 50 6.49 15.10 11.59
N PHE A 51 6.59 16.15 10.77
CA PHE A 51 5.77 17.37 10.87
C PHE A 51 5.01 17.64 9.57
N PHE A 52 3.77 18.11 9.71
CA PHE A 52 2.99 18.73 8.64
C PHE A 52 3.35 20.21 8.53
N GLU A 53 3.45 20.72 7.31
CA GLU A 53 3.41 22.16 7.04
C GLU A 53 1.96 22.59 6.87
N ASP A 54 1.47 23.45 7.76
CA ASP A 54 0.18 24.10 7.57
C ASP A 54 0.34 25.26 6.57
N PRO A 55 -0.27 25.18 5.37
CA PRO A 55 -0.13 26.23 4.35
C PRO A 55 -0.80 27.55 4.75
N ASN A 56 -1.60 27.59 5.82
CA ASN A 56 -2.22 28.81 6.32
C ASN A 56 -1.39 29.48 7.42
N SER A 57 -0.83 28.70 8.36
CA SER A 57 -0.08 29.26 9.50
C SER A 57 1.44 29.22 9.34
N LEU A 58 1.96 28.48 8.35
CA LEU A 58 3.39 28.17 8.16
C LEU A 58 4.07 27.54 9.40
N LYS A 59 3.27 27.07 10.36
CA LYS A 59 3.76 26.38 11.55
C LYS A 59 3.90 24.89 11.25
N LYS A 60 4.94 24.29 11.82
CA LYS A 60 5.09 22.83 11.86
C LYS A 60 4.10 22.26 12.87
N VAL A 61 3.16 21.45 12.41
CA VAL A 61 2.21 20.72 13.25
C VAL A 61 2.69 19.28 13.37
N ARG A 62 2.75 18.73 14.59
CA ARG A 62 3.14 17.34 14.80
C ARG A 62 2.21 16.41 14.01
N CYS A 63 2.77 15.42 13.33
CA CYS A 63 1.94 14.42 12.67
C CYS A 63 1.18 13.58 13.71
N PRO A 64 -0.17 13.53 13.68
CA PRO A 64 -0.91 12.54 14.46
C PRO A 64 -0.48 11.15 14.04
N SER A 65 -0.60 10.20 14.96
CA SER A 65 -0.19 8.83 14.74
C SER A 65 -1.39 7.89 14.68
N VAL A 66 -1.27 6.85 13.87
CA VAL A 66 -2.22 5.73 13.87
C VAL A 66 -2.28 5.01 15.24
N PHE A 67 -1.28 5.23 16.10
CA PHE A 67 -1.22 4.70 17.46
C PHE A 67 -1.98 5.55 18.49
N ASP A 68 -2.34 6.79 18.14
CA ASP A 68 -3.18 7.66 18.97
C ASP A 68 -4.66 7.23 18.86
N GLN A 69 -5.52 7.75 19.75
CA GLN A 69 -6.96 7.55 19.63
C GLN A 69 -7.50 8.19 18.35
N ALA A 70 -8.52 7.57 17.75
CA ALA A 70 -9.13 8.11 16.55
C ALA A 70 -9.87 9.44 16.83
N GLU A 71 -9.64 10.44 15.99
CA GLU A 71 -10.33 11.74 16.03
C GLU A 71 -11.40 11.86 14.94
N LYS A 72 -11.31 11.03 13.89
CA LYS A 72 -12.23 11.01 12.75
C LYS A 72 -12.85 9.63 12.62
N TYR A 73 -14.01 9.56 11.99
CA TYR A 73 -14.61 8.29 11.61
C TYR A 73 -13.79 7.62 10.48
N ILE A 74 -13.42 8.39 9.44
CA ILE A 74 -12.64 7.85 8.31
C ILE A 74 -11.50 8.78 7.85
N SER A 75 -10.35 8.20 7.52
CA SER A 75 -9.25 8.87 6.81
C SER A 75 -9.14 8.34 5.39
N LEU A 76 -9.09 9.22 4.40
CA LEU A 76 -8.84 8.87 3.01
C LEU A 76 -7.39 9.24 2.66
N ILE A 77 -6.58 8.24 2.35
CA ILE A 77 -5.16 8.37 2.02
C ILE A 77 -5.02 8.37 0.50
N ILE A 78 -4.56 9.49 -0.06
CA ILE A 78 -4.37 9.68 -1.50
C ILE A 78 -2.88 9.84 -1.80
N PRO A 79 -2.17 8.80 -2.29
CA PRO A 79 -0.78 8.94 -2.73
C PRO A 79 -0.74 9.70 -4.05
N ALA A 80 0.13 10.71 -4.15
CA ALA A 80 0.29 11.54 -5.33
C ALA A 80 1.77 11.61 -5.74
N PHE A 81 2.03 11.38 -7.03
CA PHE A 81 3.34 11.61 -7.64
C PHE A 81 3.19 12.07 -9.09
N ASN A 82 3.47 13.35 -9.34
CA ASN A 82 3.26 14.01 -10.62
C ASN A 82 1.83 13.85 -11.16
N GLU A 83 0.87 14.32 -10.34
CA GLU A 83 -0.58 14.21 -10.52
C GLU A 83 -1.27 15.58 -10.71
N GLU A 84 -0.56 16.64 -11.08
CA GLU A 84 -1.11 18.01 -11.11
C GLU A 84 -2.41 18.14 -11.93
N HIS A 85 -2.57 17.31 -12.96
CA HIS A 85 -3.73 17.31 -13.84
C HIS A 85 -4.84 16.35 -13.43
N ARG A 86 -4.52 15.25 -12.75
CA ARG A 86 -5.50 14.19 -12.41
C ARG A 86 -6.09 14.38 -11.02
N LEU A 87 -5.27 14.83 -10.07
CA LEU A 87 -5.66 15.03 -8.68
C LEU A 87 -6.87 15.98 -8.53
N PRO A 88 -6.98 17.14 -9.24
CA PRO A 88 -8.11 18.04 -9.03
C PRO A 88 -9.48 17.44 -9.32
N GLY A 89 -9.61 16.66 -10.40
CA GLY A 89 -10.87 16.03 -10.78
C GLY A 89 -11.28 14.96 -9.78
N ALA A 90 -10.36 14.05 -9.45
CA ALA A 90 -10.58 12.98 -8.48
C ALA A 90 -10.88 13.53 -7.08
N PHE A 91 -10.15 14.57 -6.66
CA PHE A 91 -10.34 15.21 -5.37
C PHE A 91 -11.69 15.94 -5.29
N ALA A 92 -12.12 16.64 -6.35
CA ALA A 92 -13.42 17.30 -6.40
C ALA A 92 -14.59 16.31 -6.28
N GLU A 93 -14.51 15.16 -6.96
CA GLU A 93 -15.50 14.08 -6.82
C GLU A 93 -15.55 13.58 -5.36
N THR A 94 -14.37 13.30 -4.79
CA THR A 94 -14.21 12.78 -3.42
C THR A 94 -14.77 13.74 -2.37
N ILE A 95 -14.35 15.01 -2.40
CA ILE A 95 -14.76 15.99 -1.38
C ILE A 95 -16.26 16.30 -1.46
N ASN A 96 -16.84 16.33 -2.66
CA ASN A 96 -18.27 16.53 -2.84
C ASN A 96 -19.08 15.37 -2.23
N TYR A 97 -18.64 14.12 -2.43
CA TYR A 97 -19.26 12.96 -1.80
C TYR A 97 -19.17 13.04 -0.26
N LEU A 98 -17.98 13.32 0.28
CA LEU A 98 -17.76 13.39 1.73
C LEU A 98 -18.54 14.53 2.39
N GLN A 99 -18.59 15.72 1.77
CA GLN A 99 -19.38 16.84 2.26
C GLN A 99 -20.88 16.54 2.29
N LYS A 100 -21.41 15.89 1.23
CA LYS A 100 -22.82 15.45 1.21
C LYS A 100 -23.11 14.46 2.32
N ARG A 101 -22.23 13.46 2.52
CA ARG A 101 -22.40 12.45 3.56
C ARG A 101 -22.34 13.06 4.96
N SER A 102 -21.38 13.94 5.23
CA SER A 102 -21.25 14.65 6.50
C SER A 102 -22.42 15.63 6.78
N ALA A 103 -23.02 16.20 5.73
CA ALA A 103 -24.23 17.01 5.87
C ALA A 103 -25.47 16.17 6.23
N SER A 104 -25.56 14.94 5.68
CA SER A 104 -26.66 14.01 5.96
C SER A 104 -26.53 13.30 7.30
N ASP A 105 -25.30 13.00 7.74
CA ASP A 105 -25.00 12.30 8.99
C ASP A 105 -23.96 13.09 9.80
N LYS A 106 -24.42 13.69 10.91
CA LYS A 106 -23.57 14.50 11.80
C LYS A 106 -22.53 13.67 12.56
N SER A 107 -22.70 12.36 12.68
CA SER A 107 -21.71 11.47 13.29
C SER A 107 -20.57 11.15 12.32
N PHE A 108 -20.78 11.33 11.03
CA PHE A 108 -19.77 11.10 10.00
C PHE A 108 -18.77 12.25 9.94
N SER A 109 -17.58 11.97 10.44
CA SER A 109 -16.42 12.87 10.35
C SER A 109 -15.32 12.25 9.50
N TYR A 110 -14.67 13.06 8.66
CA TYR A 110 -13.67 12.55 7.74
C TYR A 110 -12.42 13.42 7.74
N GLU A 111 -11.34 12.85 7.22
CA GLU A 111 -10.23 13.63 6.69
C GLU A 111 -9.74 13.04 5.36
N VAL A 112 -9.15 13.89 4.54
CA VAL A 112 -8.41 13.51 3.33
C VAL A 112 -6.95 13.87 3.52
N LEU A 113 -6.09 12.86 3.51
CA LEU A 113 -4.64 13.00 3.61
C LEU A 113 -4.01 12.73 2.25
N ILE A 114 -3.56 13.79 1.60
CA ILE A 114 -2.81 13.70 0.35
C ILE A 114 -1.34 13.50 0.72
N VAL A 115 -0.70 12.48 0.16
CA VAL A 115 0.74 12.21 0.39
C VAL A 115 1.50 12.44 -0.90
N ASP A 116 2.22 13.55 -0.97
CA ASP A 116 3.09 13.87 -2.09
C ASP A 116 4.43 13.13 -1.95
N ASP A 117 4.67 12.15 -2.83
CA ASP A 117 5.88 11.34 -2.88
C ASP A 117 7.02 12.08 -3.62
N GLY A 118 7.23 13.34 -3.27
CA GLY A 118 8.28 14.20 -3.84
C GLY A 118 8.08 14.48 -5.34
N SER A 119 6.91 14.99 -5.71
CA SER A 119 6.61 15.39 -7.08
C SER A 119 7.57 16.47 -7.61
N SER A 120 7.82 16.44 -8.92
CA SER A 120 8.61 17.43 -9.65
C SER A 120 7.75 18.45 -10.41
N ASP A 121 6.43 18.23 -10.48
CA ASP A 121 5.46 19.15 -11.05
C ASP A 121 4.76 19.98 -9.95
N ARG A 122 3.62 20.62 -10.27
CA ARG A 122 2.86 21.45 -9.32
C ARG A 122 1.91 20.67 -8.41
N THR A 123 2.05 19.36 -8.28
CA THR A 123 1.16 18.52 -7.46
C THR A 123 1.06 19.02 -6.01
N SER A 124 2.19 19.38 -5.40
CA SER A 124 2.23 19.90 -4.03
C SER A 124 1.48 21.23 -3.89
N ASN A 125 1.65 22.15 -4.84
CA ASN A 125 0.92 23.42 -4.87
C ASN A 125 -0.59 23.20 -4.97
N VAL A 126 -1.01 22.33 -5.89
CA VAL A 126 -2.42 21.94 -6.07
C VAL A 126 -2.99 21.35 -4.77
N ALA A 127 -2.25 20.46 -4.11
CA ALA A 127 -2.66 19.88 -2.85
C ALA A 127 -2.80 20.93 -1.73
N PHE A 128 -1.87 21.89 -1.64
CA PHE A 128 -1.95 22.99 -0.67
C PHE A 128 -3.15 23.91 -0.92
N ASP A 129 -3.52 24.16 -2.18
CA ASP A 129 -4.71 24.95 -2.51
C ASP A 129 -6.00 24.27 -2.02
N PHE A 130 -6.05 22.92 -2.00
CA PHE A 130 -7.17 22.21 -1.39
C PHE A 130 -7.22 22.39 0.13
N VAL A 131 -6.09 22.37 0.82
CA VAL A 131 -6.04 22.63 2.28
C VAL A 131 -6.57 24.02 2.61
N ARG A 132 -6.16 25.03 1.83
CA ARG A 132 -6.66 26.42 1.98
C ARG A 132 -8.16 26.50 1.77
N LYS A 133 -8.69 25.80 0.77
CA LYS A 133 -10.11 25.80 0.42
C LYS A 133 -11.00 25.05 1.42
N TYR A 134 -10.56 23.90 1.93
CA TYR A 134 -11.40 22.97 2.69
C TYR A 134 -11.05 22.86 4.19
N LYS A 135 -10.10 23.69 4.66
CA LYS A 135 -9.55 23.74 6.02
C LYS A 135 -8.68 22.52 6.37
N ILE A 136 -7.65 22.77 7.17
CA ILE A 136 -6.67 21.75 7.60
C ILE A 136 -7.31 20.61 8.40
N GLU A 137 -8.44 20.87 9.04
CA GLU A 137 -9.14 19.87 9.84
C GLU A 137 -9.73 18.73 9.00
N ASN A 138 -10.06 19.00 7.73
CA ASN A 138 -10.62 18.02 6.80
C ASN A 138 -9.63 17.59 5.71
N VAL A 139 -8.64 18.42 5.38
CA VAL A 139 -7.68 18.14 4.29
C VAL A 139 -6.27 18.46 4.75
N ARG A 140 -5.37 17.48 4.65
CA ARG A 140 -3.95 17.59 5.03
C ARG A 140 -3.04 17.09 3.92
N VAL A 141 -1.81 17.59 3.90
CA VAL A 141 -0.80 17.22 2.89
C VAL A 141 0.50 16.82 3.57
N LEU A 142 0.95 15.59 3.32
CA LEU A 142 2.26 15.10 3.76
C LEU A 142 3.23 15.13 2.57
N ILE A 143 4.36 15.83 2.71
CA ILE A 143 5.39 15.90 1.66
C ILE A 143 6.60 15.04 2.07
N LEU A 144 6.95 14.05 1.25
CA LEU A 144 8.07 13.15 1.54
C LEU A 144 9.44 13.68 1.05
N GLY A 145 9.46 14.81 0.35
CA GLY A 145 10.66 15.52 -0.12
C GLY A 145 11.43 14.85 -1.27
N ARG A 146 11.25 13.55 -1.48
CA ARG A 146 11.74 12.79 -2.64
C ARG A 146 10.84 11.59 -2.93
N ASN A 147 10.92 11.07 -4.14
CA ASN A 147 10.21 9.85 -4.54
C ASN A 147 10.82 8.60 -3.88
N HIS A 148 10.04 7.99 -2.99
CA HIS A 148 10.34 6.69 -2.37
C HIS A 148 9.58 5.55 -3.06
N GLY A 149 8.40 5.86 -3.60
CA GLY A 149 7.49 4.93 -4.24
C GLY A 149 6.10 4.94 -3.59
N LYS A 150 5.11 4.48 -4.35
CA LYS A 150 3.69 4.43 -3.96
C LYS A 150 3.46 3.74 -2.61
N GLY A 151 4.11 2.61 -2.37
CA GLY A 151 4.02 1.88 -1.11
C GLY A 151 4.47 2.72 0.09
N GLU A 152 5.58 3.47 0.00
CA GLU A 152 6.03 4.34 1.10
C GLU A 152 5.06 5.50 1.33
N ALA A 153 4.56 6.13 0.26
CA ALA A 153 3.57 7.19 0.36
C ALA A 153 2.31 6.73 1.10
N ILE A 154 1.80 5.56 0.74
CA ILE A 154 0.63 4.96 1.42
C ILE A 154 0.99 4.60 2.86
N ARG A 155 2.15 4.00 3.09
CA ARG A 155 2.61 3.65 4.45
C ARG A 155 2.61 4.87 5.36
N LYS A 156 3.26 5.94 4.92
CA LYS A 156 3.36 7.20 5.66
C LYS A 156 2.00 7.85 5.84
N GLY A 157 1.13 7.80 4.85
CA GLY A 157 -0.26 8.26 4.98
C GLY A 157 -1.03 7.48 6.04
N MET A 158 -0.99 6.16 5.97
CA MET A 158 -1.69 5.27 6.91
C MET A 158 -1.20 5.44 8.35
N LEU A 159 0.11 5.54 8.54
CA LEU A 159 0.71 5.74 9.87
C LEU A 159 0.42 7.12 10.48
N HIS A 160 0.05 8.12 9.66
CA HIS A 160 -0.26 9.49 10.12
C HIS A 160 -1.74 9.88 10.00
N SER A 161 -2.63 8.88 9.95
CA SER A 161 -4.08 9.04 9.78
C SER A 161 -4.84 9.04 11.10
N ARG A 162 -5.90 9.87 11.19
CA ARG A 162 -6.76 10.13 12.36
C ARG A 162 -8.09 9.37 12.38
N GLY A 163 -8.45 8.64 11.33
CA GLY A 163 -9.68 7.88 11.17
C GLY A 163 -9.74 6.53 11.88
N GLU A 164 -10.90 6.11 12.38
CA GLU A 164 -11.16 4.73 12.82
C GLU A 164 -11.07 3.74 11.66
N LEU A 165 -11.55 4.15 10.49
CA LEU A 165 -11.37 3.49 9.22
C LEU A 165 -10.35 4.26 8.37
N LEU A 166 -9.50 3.53 7.65
CA LEU A 166 -8.50 4.11 6.76
C LEU A 166 -8.71 3.55 5.36
N LEU A 167 -9.03 4.43 4.42
CA LEU A 167 -9.24 4.09 3.01
C LEU A 167 -8.07 4.60 2.17
N MET A 168 -7.41 3.70 1.46
CA MET A 168 -6.53 4.05 0.34
C MET A 168 -7.37 4.33 -0.90
N LEU A 169 -7.08 5.45 -1.59
CA LEU A 169 -7.69 5.82 -2.87
C LEU A 169 -6.63 6.41 -3.80
N ASP A 170 -6.56 5.92 -5.04
CA ASP A 170 -5.64 6.48 -6.05
C ASP A 170 -6.02 7.90 -6.50
N ALA A 171 -5.00 8.73 -6.73
CA ALA A 171 -5.15 10.15 -7.12
C ALA A 171 -5.74 10.38 -8.52
N ASP A 172 -5.90 9.33 -9.33
CA ASP A 172 -6.35 9.44 -10.71
C ASP A 172 -7.88 9.34 -10.88
N GLY A 173 -8.61 9.00 -9.82
CA GLY A 173 -10.07 8.86 -9.85
C GLY A 173 -10.55 7.64 -10.64
N ALA A 174 -9.68 6.63 -10.85
CA ALA A 174 -10.04 5.44 -11.60
C ALA A 174 -11.12 4.61 -10.89
N THR A 175 -11.09 4.54 -9.55
CA THR A 175 -12.15 3.93 -8.74
C THR A 175 -13.13 5.00 -8.25
N LYS A 176 -14.43 4.70 -8.30
CA LYS A 176 -15.46 5.64 -7.85
C LYS A 176 -15.58 5.70 -6.33
N ILE A 177 -15.56 6.91 -5.79
CA ILE A 177 -15.64 7.13 -4.34
C ILE A 177 -16.96 6.62 -3.74
N THR A 178 -18.03 6.57 -4.54
CA THR A 178 -19.34 6.04 -4.13
C THR A 178 -19.29 4.57 -3.70
N ASP A 179 -18.28 3.80 -4.13
CA ASP A 179 -18.10 2.42 -3.69
C ASP A 179 -17.48 2.29 -2.29
N LEU A 180 -17.13 3.41 -1.64
CA LEU A 180 -16.68 3.44 -0.25
C LEU A 180 -17.67 2.73 0.68
N GLU A 181 -18.97 3.00 0.52
CA GLU A 181 -20.04 2.37 1.31
C GLU A 181 -20.06 0.85 1.16
N LYS A 182 -19.70 0.31 -0.01
CA LYS A 182 -19.65 -1.15 -0.21
C LYS A 182 -18.57 -1.79 0.66
N LEU A 183 -17.37 -1.18 0.70
CA LEU A 183 -16.27 -1.68 1.53
C LEU A 183 -16.62 -1.52 3.01
N GLU A 184 -17.12 -0.34 3.37
CA GLU A 184 -17.52 -0.02 4.74
C GLU A 184 -18.59 -0.98 5.28
N CYS A 185 -19.66 -1.22 4.54
CA CYS A 185 -20.69 -2.18 4.94
C CYS A 185 -20.11 -3.58 5.18
N GLN A 186 -19.21 -4.04 4.30
CA GLN A 186 -18.59 -5.36 4.47
C GLN A 186 -17.68 -5.42 5.70
N VAL A 187 -16.88 -4.38 5.94
CA VAL A 187 -16.06 -4.27 7.15
C VAL A 187 -16.95 -4.31 8.39
N ILE A 188 -18.01 -3.49 8.45
CA ILE A 188 -18.94 -3.45 9.59
C ILE A 188 -19.62 -4.81 9.81
N CYS A 189 -20.07 -5.48 8.75
CA CYS A 189 -20.68 -6.81 8.86
C CYS A 189 -19.71 -7.84 9.46
N THR A 190 -18.49 -7.93 8.93
CA THR A 190 -17.46 -8.85 9.45
C THR A 190 -17.05 -8.51 10.89
N LEU A 191 -17.03 -7.23 11.24
CA LEU A 191 -16.80 -6.79 12.62
C LEU A 191 -17.92 -7.26 13.55
N ALA A 192 -19.18 -7.08 13.14
CA ALA A 192 -20.34 -7.53 13.93
C ALA A 192 -20.36 -9.05 14.13
N GLU A 193 -19.95 -9.82 13.12
CA GLU A 193 -19.78 -11.29 13.23
C GLU A 193 -18.67 -11.63 14.24
N LYS A 194 -17.50 -10.99 14.15
CA LYS A 194 -16.38 -11.21 15.09
C LYS A 194 -16.71 -10.85 16.53
N VAL A 195 -17.44 -9.77 16.76
CA VAL A 195 -17.86 -9.37 18.11
C VAL A 195 -18.75 -10.46 18.72
N LYS A 196 -19.71 -10.99 17.94
CA LYS A 196 -20.58 -12.09 18.38
C LYS A 196 -19.80 -13.37 18.71
N GLU A 197 -18.73 -13.66 17.96
CA GLU A 197 -17.86 -14.82 18.22
C GLU A 197 -16.99 -14.66 19.48
N LEU A 198 -16.51 -13.45 19.77
CA LEU A 198 -15.58 -13.19 20.87
C LEU A 198 -16.26 -13.05 22.23
N ASN A 199 -17.39 -12.32 22.30
CA ASN A 199 -18.25 -12.23 23.50
C ASN A 199 -19.57 -11.52 23.16
N PRO A 200 -20.73 -12.19 23.24
CA PRO A 200 -22.02 -11.58 22.90
C PRO A 200 -22.46 -10.46 23.84
N ASP A 201 -21.93 -10.40 25.07
CA ASP A 201 -22.31 -9.40 26.09
C ASP A 201 -21.36 -8.20 26.18
N ASP A 202 -20.26 -8.18 25.42
CA ASP A 202 -19.27 -7.10 25.48
C ASP A 202 -19.61 -5.96 24.50
N GLN A 203 -20.39 -4.98 24.97
CA GLN A 203 -20.72 -3.76 24.23
C GLN A 203 -19.57 -2.73 24.16
N SER A 204 -18.39 -3.02 24.73
CA SER A 204 -17.28 -2.05 24.82
C SER A 204 -16.34 -2.05 23.62
N LEU A 205 -16.40 -3.08 22.75
CA LEU A 205 -15.52 -3.21 21.58
C LEU A 205 -15.83 -2.13 20.54
N LYS A 206 -14.86 -1.26 20.26
CA LYS A 206 -14.99 -0.23 19.23
C LYS A 206 -14.62 -0.77 17.85
N LEU A 207 -15.14 -0.13 16.81
CA LEU A 207 -14.82 -0.40 15.41
C LEU A 207 -13.29 -0.43 15.16
N SER A 208 -12.56 0.42 15.88
CA SER A 208 -11.11 0.57 15.75
C SER A 208 -10.29 -0.56 16.37
N ASP A 209 -10.85 -1.38 17.27
CA ASP A 209 -10.11 -2.36 18.08
C ASP A 209 -9.94 -3.72 17.38
N ILE A 210 -10.79 -4.02 16.40
CA ILE A 210 -10.78 -5.30 15.71
C ILE A 210 -10.13 -5.16 14.34
N GLU A 211 -9.32 -6.15 13.99
CA GLU A 211 -8.58 -6.17 12.73
C GLU A 211 -9.44 -6.72 11.60
N VAL A 212 -9.64 -5.91 10.55
CA VAL A 212 -10.27 -6.31 9.28
C VAL A 212 -9.63 -5.48 8.15
N ALA A 213 -9.43 -6.12 7.00
CA ALA A 213 -8.99 -5.47 5.76
C ALA A 213 -9.97 -5.79 4.61
N ALA A 214 -10.45 -4.78 3.90
CA ALA A 214 -11.28 -4.93 2.71
C ALA A 214 -10.54 -4.43 1.47
N PHE A 215 -10.53 -5.25 0.42
CA PHE A 215 -9.85 -5.01 -0.84
C PHE A 215 -10.90 -4.82 -1.93
N GLY A 216 -10.91 -3.64 -2.56
CA GLY A 216 -11.65 -3.41 -3.78
C GLY A 216 -11.14 -4.32 -4.90
N SER A 217 -12.02 -4.75 -5.79
CA SER A 217 -11.71 -5.71 -6.83
C SER A 217 -12.35 -5.38 -8.17
N ARG A 218 -11.52 -5.41 -9.20
CA ARG A 218 -11.88 -5.27 -10.62
C ARG A 218 -12.01 -6.63 -11.30
N ALA A 219 -11.89 -7.74 -10.57
CA ALA A 219 -11.89 -9.09 -11.15
C ALA A 219 -13.16 -9.40 -11.97
N HIS A 220 -14.29 -8.78 -11.63
CA HIS A 220 -15.54 -8.90 -12.41
C HIS A 220 -15.47 -8.22 -13.79
N LEU A 221 -14.63 -7.18 -13.95
CA LEU A 221 -14.39 -6.48 -15.22
C LEU A 221 -13.37 -7.21 -16.11
N GLU A 222 -12.59 -8.12 -15.53
CA GLU A 222 -11.52 -8.85 -16.22
C GLU A 222 -12.04 -9.61 -17.45
N LYS A 223 -13.23 -10.22 -17.34
CA LYS A 223 -13.85 -10.97 -18.45
C LYS A 223 -14.11 -10.10 -19.69
N GLN A 224 -14.59 -8.86 -19.49
CA GLN A 224 -14.84 -7.92 -20.57
C GLN A 224 -13.53 -7.38 -21.17
N ALA A 225 -12.52 -7.13 -20.33
CA ALA A 225 -11.21 -6.66 -20.78
C ALA A 225 -10.38 -7.74 -21.52
N LEU A 226 -10.54 -9.01 -21.15
CA LEU A 226 -9.85 -10.14 -21.79
C LEU A 226 -10.27 -10.36 -23.25
N ALA A 227 -11.52 -10.04 -23.58
CA ALA A 227 -12.08 -10.22 -24.92
C ALA A 227 -11.49 -9.25 -25.96
N THR A 228 -10.95 -8.11 -25.53
CA THR A 228 -10.45 -7.06 -26.42
C THR A 228 -8.91 -6.99 -26.49
N ARG A 229 -8.19 -7.69 -25.61
CA ARG A 229 -6.73 -7.61 -25.46
C ARG A 229 -5.97 -8.65 -26.30
N LYS A 230 -4.76 -8.27 -26.75
CA LYS A 230 -3.84 -9.19 -27.45
C LYS A 230 -3.45 -10.37 -26.55
N TRP A 231 -3.38 -11.57 -27.12
CA TRP A 231 -3.20 -12.85 -26.40
C TRP A 231 -1.95 -12.89 -25.49
N TYR A 232 -0.83 -12.31 -25.90
CA TYR A 232 0.40 -12.31 -25.10
C TYR A 232 0.27 -11.48 -23.81
N ARG A 233 -0.57 -10.44 -23.82
CA ARG A 233 -0.87 -9.65 -22.59
C ARG A 233 -1.69 -10.49 -21.61
N ASN A 234 -2.57 -11.34 -22.12
CA ASN A 234 -3.36 -12.26 -21.30
C ASN A 234 -2.47 -13.34 -20.69
N LEU A 235 -1.49 -13.87 -21.44
CA LEU A 235 -0.50 -14.82 -20.92
C LEU A 235 0.37 -14.19 -19.82
N LEU A 236 0.90 -12.98 -20.05
CA LEU A 236 1.72 -12.27 -19.07
C LEU A 236 0.95 -11.96 -17.79
N MET A 237 -0.31 -11.53 -17.91
CA MET A 237 -1.18 -11.28 -16.76
C MET A 237 -1.46 -12.55 -15.96
N LYS A 238 -1.82 -13.66 -16.63
CA LYS A 238 -2.04 -14.96 -15.97
C LYS A 238 -0.77 -15.46 -15.27
N GLY A 239 0.38 -15.30 -15.92
CA GLY A 239 1.68 -15.62 -15.33
C GLY A 239 1.97 -14.79 -14.09
N PHE A 240 1.73 -13.48 -14.15
CA PHE A 240 1.88 -12.60 -12.98
C PHE A 240 0.94 -13.00 -11.84
N HIS A 241 -0.34 -13.29 -12.12
CA HIS A 241 -1.29 -13.79 -11.12
C HIS A 241 -0.82 -15.10 -10.48
N LEU A 242 -0.23 -16.01 -11.24
CA LEU A 242 0.35 -17.25 -10.69
C LEU A 242 1.49 -16.94 -9.73
N VAL A 243 2.41 -16.02 -10.07
CA VAL A 243 3.53 -15.65 -9.18
C VAL A 243 3.01 -14.98 -7.91
N VAL A 244 2.00 -14.10 -8.01
CA VAL A 244 1.34 -13.50 -6.85
C VAL A 244 0.70 -14.57 -5.97
N LEU A 245 -0.01 -15.53 -6.56
CA LEU A 245 -0.63 -16.65 -5.84
C LEU A 245 0.41 -17.50 -5.10
N LEU A 246 1.57 -17.78 -5.72
CA LEU A 246 2.66 -18.52 -5.08
C LEU A 246 3.33 -17.73 -3.96
N THR A 247 3.32 -16.39 -4.04
CA THR A 247 3.97 -15.50 -3.07
C THR A 247 3.10 -15.24 -1.85
N ALA A 248 1.87 -14.75 -2.08
CA ALA A 248 0.94 -14.34 -1.04
C ALA A 248 -0.11 -15.40 -0.72
N GLY A 249 -0.30 -16.43 -1.54
CA GLY A 249 -1.33 -17.46 -1.39
C GLY A 249 -2.73 -17.03 -1.88
N PRO A 250 -3.76 -17.91 -1.79
CA PRO A 250 -5.13 -17.62 -2.23
C PRO A 250 -5.91 -16.71 -1.28
N GLY A 251 -6.88 -15.93 -1.75
CA GLY A 251 -7.79 -15.18 -0.87
C GLY A 251 -8.31 -13.89 -1.50
N ILE A 252 -7.40 -13.08 -2.05
CA ILE A 252 -7.75 -11.86 -2.80
C ILE A 252 -7.33 -12.06 -4.26
N ARG A 253 -8.27 -11.93 -5.19
CA ARG A 253 -8.01 -12.10 -6.62
C ARG A 253 -7.37 -10.85 -7.23
N ASP A 254 -7.90 -9.66 -6.93
CA ASP A 254 -7.34 -8.39 -7.39
C ASP A 254 -6.57 -7.68 -6.28
N THR A 255 -5.32 -8.06 -6.09
CA THR A 255 -4.45 -7.42 -5.08
C THR A 255 -4.10 -5.98 -5.43
N GLN A 256 -4.11 -5.61 -6.72
CA GLN A 256 -3.55 -4.34 -7.22
C GLN A 256 -4.59 -3.23 -7.39
N CYS A 257 -5.81 -3.41 -6.91
CA CYS A 257 -6.80 -2.34 -6.94
C CYS A 257 -6.42 -1.25 -5.93
N GLY A 258 -6.32 0.01 -6.37
CA GLY A 258 -5.95 1.14 -5.51
C GLY A 258 -7.03 1.59 -4.53
N PHE A 259 -8.03 0.75 -4.23
CA PHE A 259 -9.15 1.05 -3.35
C PHE A 259 -9.23 -0.01 -2.25
N LYS A 260 -8.73 0.31 -1.05
CA LYS A 260 -8.59 -0.65 0.04
C LYS A 260 -8.88 0.01 1.38
N MET A 261 -9.69 -0.63 2.21
CA MET A 261 -10.09 -0.12 3.51
C MET A 261 -9.53 -1.01 4.63
N PHE A 262 -9.04 -0.38 5.69
CA PHE A 262 -8.47 -1.05 6.86
C PHE A 262 -9.08 -0.47 8.12
N THR A 263 -9.36 -1.30 9.11
CA THR A 263 -9.58 -0.79 10.47
C THR A 263 -8.28 -0.21 11.02
N ARG A 264 -8.38 0.75 11.94
CA ARG A 264 -7.22 1.38 12.57
C ARG A 264 -6.22 0.36 13.14
N THR A 265 -6.69 -0.65 13.87
CA THR A 265 -5.79 -1.67 14.43
C THR A 265 -5.13 -2.55 13.35
N ALA A 266 -5.87 -2.92 12.29
CA ALA A 266 -5.26 -3.60 11.15
C ALA A 266 -4.19 -2.72 10.48
N ALA A 267 -4.48 -1.44 10.26
CA ALA A 267 -3.53 -0.50 9.66
C ALA A 267 -2.25 -0.35 10.52
N ARG A 268 -2.39 -0.23 11.84
CA ARG A 268 -1.25 -0.18 12.78
C ARG A 268 -0.29 -1.35 12.56
N ARG A 269 -0.81 -2.58 12.52
CA ARG A 269 0.03 -3.79 12.41
C ARG A 269 0.58 -3.96 11.00
N LEU A 270 -0.25 -3.76 9.98
CA LEU A 270 0.14 -3.95 8.59
C LEU A 270 1.20 -2.93 8.15
N PHE A 271 0.95 -1.63 8.30
CA PHE A 271 1.84 -0.59 7.78
C PHE A 271 3.10 -0.37 8.65
N THR A 272 3.10 -0.86 9.89
CA THR A 272 4.33 -0.97 10.70
C THR A 272 5.24 -2.10 10.19
N ASN A 273 4.65 -3.19 9.68
CA ASN A 273 5.39 -4.36 9.21
C ASN A 273 5.70 -4.35 7.70
N MET A 274 4.97 -3.58 6.90
CA MET A 274 5.21 -3.43 5.46
C MET A 274 6.63 -2.93 5.18
N ARG A 275 7.34 -3.52 4.22
CA ARG A 275 8.74 -3.19 3.87
C ARG A 275 8.91 -2.67 2.45
N LEU A 276 8.05 -3.10 1.53
CA LEU A 276 8.12 -2.71 0.14
C LEU A 276 7.61 -1.28 -0.04
N LYS A 277 8.42 -0.49 -0.76
CA LYS A 277 8.15 0.94 -0.99
C LYS A 277 7.47 1.22 -2.32
N ARG A 278 7.42 0.26 -3.25
CA ARG A 278 6.97 0.49 -4.64
C ARG A 278 5.64 -0.19 -4.96
N TRP A 279 5.59 -1.08 -5.95
CA TRP A 279 4.35 -1.51 -6.60
C TRP A 279 3.78 -2.78 -5.96
N CYS A 280 4.62 -3.67 -5.45
CA CYS A 280 4.20 -4.92 -4.85
C CYS A 280 3.84 -4.83 -3.35
N PHE A 281 3.79 -3.62 -2.77
CA PHE A 281 3.36 -3.42 -1.38
C PHE A 281 1.97 -4.02 -1.12
N ASP A 282 1.06 -3.96 -2.10
CA ASP A 282 -0.27 -4.56 -1.99
C ASP A 282 -0.24 -6.08 -1.81
N VAL A 283 0.69 -6.76 -2.50
CA VAL A 283 0.87 -8.21 -2.38
C VAL A 283 1.51 -8.54 -1.04
N GLU A 284 2.42 -7.70 -0.57
CA GLU A 284 2.98 -7.79 0.79
C GLU A 284 1.90 -7.63 1.86
N LEU A 285 0.95 -6.69 1.69
CA LEU A 285 -0.18 -6.52 2.62
C LEU A 285 -1.02 -7.80 2.71
N VAL A 286 -1.33 -8.45 1.58
CA VAL A 286 -2.05 -9.74 1.59
C VAL A 286 -1.25 -10.83 2.30
N TYR A 287 0.08 -10.88 2.08
CA TYR A 287 0.96 -11.80 2.81
C TYR A 287 0.92 -11.54 4.33
N LEU A 288 1.03 -10.28 4.75
CA LEU A 288 1.02 -9.87 6.15
C LEU A 288 -0.33 -10.13 6.81
N CYS A 289 -1.45 -9.84 6.15
CA CYS A 289 -2.78 -10.14 6.65
C CYS A 289 -2.90 -11.62 7.01
N LYS A 290 -2.42 -12.52 6.15
CA LYS A 290 -2.46 -13.96 6.43
C LYS A 290 -1.54 -14.38 7.57
N HIS A 291 -0.33 -13.84 7.58
CA HIS A 291 0.63 -14.17 8.65
C HIS A 291 0.12 -13.71 10.02
N LEU A 292 -0.59 -12.58 10.06
CA LEU A 292 -1.17 -11.99 11.27
C LEU A 292 -2.60 -12.46 11.55
N SER A 293 -3.16 -13.36 10.74
CA SER A 293 -4.55 -13.83 10.82
C SER A 293 -5.61 -12.71 10.77
N ILE A 294 -5.33 -11.65 10.03
CA ILE A 294 -6.26 -10.54 9.76
C ILE A 294 -7.24 -10.99 8.65
N PRO A 295 -8.56 -10.98 8.91
CA PRO A 295 -9.57 -11.25 7.90
C PRO A 295 -9.46 -10.31 6.71
N MET A 296 -9.56 -10.88 5.52
CA MET A 296 -9.54 -10.13 4.27
C MET A 296 -10.84 -10.35 3.52
N ILE A 297 -11.45 -9.26 3.06
CA ILE A 297 -12.70 -9.27 2.29
C ILE A 297 -12.42 -8.72 0.90
N GLU A 298 -12.92 -9.36 -0.14
CA GLU A 298 -12.83 -8.86 -1.51
C GLU A 298 -14.18 -8.30 -1.97
N VAL A 299 -14.22 -7.03 -2.39
CA VAL A 299 -15.45 -6.30 -2.72
C VAL A 299 -15.39 -5.75 -4.15
N SER A 300 -16.42 -5.97 -4.96
CA SER A 300 -16.46 -5.45 -6.33
C SER A 300 -16.64 -3.93 -6.36
N VAL A 301 -15.78 -3.25 -7.14
CA VAL A 301 -15.81 -1.78 -7.28
C VAL A 301 -15.87 -1.36 -8.74
N ASN A 302 -16.57 -0.26 -8.99
CA ASN A 302 -16.61 0.40 -10.29
C ASN A 302 -15.26 1.05 -10.57
N TRP A 303 -14.68 0.65 -11.69
CA TRP A 303 -13.38 1.12 -12.12
C TRP A 303 -13.41 1.49 -13.60
N SER A 304 -12.82 2.64 -13.93
CA SER A 304 -12.65 3.11 -15.29
C SER A 304 -11.19 3.32 -15.64
N GLU A 305 -10.81 3.03 -16.87
CA GLU A 305 -9.43 3.25 -17.34
C GLU A 305 -9.16 4.75 -17.51
N ILE A 306 -8.18 5.26 -16.76
CA ILE A 306 -7.70 6.64 -16.85
C ILE A 306 -6.36 6.64 -17.59
N PRO A 307 -6.20 7.44 -18.68
CA PRO A 307 -4.93 7.51 -19.40
C PRO A 307 -3.81 8.11 -18.54
N GLY A 308 -2.55 7.82 -18.91
CA GLY A 308 -1.37 8.36 -18.21
C GLY A 308 -0.78 7.46 -17.12
N SER A 309 -0.93 6.14 -17.24
CA SER A 309 -0.34 5.18 -16.29
C SER A 309 1.16 5.40 -16.09
N LYS A 310 1.59 5.39 -14.82
CA LYS A 310 3.01 5.53 -14.42
C LYS A 310 3.75 4.18 -14.40
N VAL A 311 3.06 3.07 -14.67
CA VAL A 311 3.65 1.72 -14.71
C VAL A 311 4.35 1.51 -16.06
N ARG A 312 5.67 1.33 -16.03
CA ARG A 312 6.52 1.10 -17.22
C ARG A 312 6.88 -0.39 -17.33
N LEU A 313 7.43 -0.81 -18.48
CA LEU A 313 7.90 -2.18 -18.67
C LEU A 313 8.99 -2.57 -17.65
N THR A 314 9.89 -1.64 -17.32
CA THR A 314 10.89 -1.83 -16.26
C THR A 314 10.26 -2.05 -14.90
N SER A 315 9.11 -1.43 -14.61
CA SER A 315 8.36 -1.66 -13.37
C SER A 315 7.94 -3.11 -13.22
N ILE A 316 7.60 -3.80 -14.31
CA ILE A 316 7.19 -5.22 -14.28
C ILE A 316 8.34 -6.11 -13.83
N ILE A 317 9.56 -5.85 -14.31
CA ILE A 317 10.76 -6.59 -13.88
C ILE A 317 11.02 -6.34 -12.40
N HIS A 318 10.96 -5.08 -11.96
CA HIS A 318 11.11 -4.74 -10.54
C HIS A 318 10.06 -5.42 -9.66
N MET A 319 8.80 -5.50 -10.11
CA MET A 319 7.74 -6.18 -9.38
C MET A 319 8.02 -7.68 -9.20
N LEU A 320 8.53 -8.36 -10.24
CA LEU A 320 8.93 -9.77 -10.10
C LEU A 320 10.02 -9.95 -9.05
N PHE A 321 11.02 -9.06 -9.01
CA PHE A 321 12.02 -9.06 -7.94
C PHE A 321 11.40 -8.77 -6.57
N GLU A 322 10.48 -7.82 -6.45
CA GLU A 322 9.78 -7.54 -5.18
C GLU A 322 8.98 -8.74 -4.66
N LEU A 323 8.37 -9.54 -5.54
CA LEU A 323 7.68 -10.78 -5.15
C LEU A 323 8.64 -11.83 -4.58
N ILE A 324 9.83 -11.97 -5.18
CA ILE A 324 10.89 -12.84 -4.66
C ILE A 324 11.37 -12.33 -3.29
N LEU A 325 11.53 -11.01 -3.13
CA LEU A 325 11.93 -10.40 -1.87
C LEU A 325 10.92 -10.65 -0.75
N ILE A 326 9.61 -10.62 -1.02
CA ILE A 326 8.58 -11.00 -0.03
C ILE A 326 8.82 -12.44 0.43
N ARG A 327 8.96 -13.37 -0.52
CA ARG A 327 9.06 -14.81 -0.19
C ARG A 327 10.33 -15.14 0.58
N LEU A 328 11.47 -14.60 0.16
CA LEU A 328 12.75 -14.86 0.82
C LEU A 328 12.93 -14.04 2.09
N GLY A 329 12.53 -12.76 2.07
CA GLY A 329 12.64 -11.85 3.22
C GLY A 329 11.86 -12.35 4.43
N TYR A 330 10.58 -12.68 4.25
CA TYR A 330 9.76 -13.23 5.34
C TYR A 330 9.99 -14.73 5.55
N GLY A 331 10.14 -15.52 4.48
CA GLY A 331 10.29 -16.97 4.58
C GLY A 331 11.59 -17.42 5.26
N LEU A 332 12.68 -16.65 5.10
CA LEU A 332 13.95 -16.89 5.79
C LEU A 332 14.05 -16.17 7.15
N GLY A 333 13.00 -15.46 7.59
CA GLY A 333 12.99 -14.72 8.85
C GLY A 333 13.90 -13.48 8.88
N ILE A 334 14.41 -13.03 7.73
CA ILE A 334 15.24 -11.82 7.63
C ILE A 334 14.41 -10.58 7.96
N TRP A 335 13.16 -10.55 7.48
CA TRP A 335 12.19 -9.51 7.81
C TRP A 335 11.31 -10.00 8.95
N LYS A 336 11.61 -9.50 10.15
CA LYS A 336 10.82 -9.80 11.34
C LYS A 336 9.47 -9.09 11.27
N ILE A 337 8.41 -9.86 11.51
CA ILE A 337 7.06 -9.36 11.71
C ILE A 337 6.86 -9.18 13.21
N HIS A 338 6.47 -7.98 13.61
CA HIS A 338 6.16 -7.64 14.99
C HIS A 338 4.65 -7.75 15.18
N THR A 339 4.25 -8.67 16.05
CA THR A 339 2.84 -8.94 16.36
C THR A 339 2.24 -7.89 17.28
#